data_AF-A0A1V1NRR2-F1
#
_entry.id   AF-A0A1V1NRR2-F1
#
_cell.length_a   1.000
_cell.length_b   1.000
_cell.length_c   1.000
_cell.angle_alpha   90.00
_cell.angle_beta   90.00
_cell.angle_gamma   90.00
#
_symmetry.space_group_name_H-M   'P 1'
#
loop_
_entity.id
_entity.type
_entity.pdbx_description
1 polymer ?
#
loop_
_entity_poly.entity_id
_entity_poly.type
_entity_poly.pdbx_seq_one_letter_code
_entity_poly.pdbx_strand_id
1 'polypeptide(L)'
;MTFYARNTSGFVSTSAQTIVTVTNGESIDKDNDQMPDVWEEAYGLNPEIADDSLDADGDGLNNLTEYQYLTHPNRNDTDGDLMPDGWEVNHALNPNTASDAHIDTDHDGVNNYQEFLDQTNPNDASSFVARVTLKGQVMTNITGLETGIYGASIFMEQHHINLYHTKTNQQGEFILNNVLSGAYTLHVSASSFSDFHQDIHISSNHDLDMGHIILFAQSNQEIWDLTGDHIMDLKDLIKGLQLITDMN
;
A
#
# COMPACT_ATOMS: atom_id res chain seq x y z
N MET A 1 -1.05 -20.27 -35.81
CA MET A 1 -0.20 -20.53 -34.64
C MET A 1 -0.24 -22.03 -34.40
N THR A 2 0.90 -22.71 -34.48
CA THR A 2 0.98 -24.18 -34.52
C THR A 2 1.21 -24.67 -33.09
N PHE A 3 0.29 -25.46 -32.54
CA PHE A 3 0.48 -26.06 -31.22
C PHE A 3 0.97 -27.50 -31.36
N TYR A 4 2.07 -27.80 -30.67
CA TYR A 4 2.66 -29.13 -30.54
C TYR A 4 2.17 -29.75 -29.23
N ALA A 5 1.47 -30.89 -29.30
CA ALA A 5 1.33 -31.78 -28.15
C ALA A 5 2.16 -33.05 -28.42
N ARG A 6 3.13 -33.34 -27.56
CA ARG A 6 3.93 -34.56 -27.62
C ARG A 6 3.14 -35.71 -27.01
N ASN A 7 3.06 -36.83 -27.71
CA ASN A 7 2.56 -38.09 -27.15
C ASN A 7 3.74 -38.90 -26.58
N THR A 8 3.76 -39.11 -25.27
CA THR A 8 4.64 -40.09 -24.66
C THR A 8 3.85 -41.33 -24.30
N SER A 9 4.23 -42.42 -24.95
CA SER A 9 4.12 -43.81 -24.49
C SER A 9 2.80 -44.51 -24.81
N GLY A 10 2.82 -45.24 -25.92
CA GLY A 10 1.86 -46.32 -26.16
C GLY A 10 2.16 -47.55 -25.31
N PHE A 11 1.17 -48.41 -25.14
CA PHE A 11 1.24 -49.86 -25.34
C PHE A 11 -0.19 -50.39 -25.46
N VAL A 12 -0.45 -51.16 -26.52
CA VAL A 12 -1.66 -51.99 -26.66
C VAL A 12 -1.35 -53.33 -26.00
N SER A 13 -2.15 -53.75 -25.02
CA SER A 13 -2.18 -55.16 -24.58
C SER A 13 -3.51 -55.81 -24.99
N THR A 14 -3.37 -56.96 -25.62
CA THR A 14 -4.39 -57.73 -26.33
C THR A 14 -5.41 -58.45 -25.42
N SER A 15 -6.60 -58.63 -26.00
CA SER A 15 -7.63 -59.67 -25.75
C SER A 15 -8.70 -59.44 -24.68
N ALA A 16 -9.66 -58.56 -25.01
CA ALA A 16 -11.10 -58.83 -24.97
C ALA A 16 -11.81 -57.65 -25.65
N GLN A 17 -12.96 -57.88 -26.29
CA GLN A 17 -13.77 -56.84 -26.92
C GLN A 17 -13.96 -55.63 -26.00
N THR A 18 -13.26 -54.54 -26.29
CA THR A 18 -13.68 -53.21 -25.87
C THR A 18 -13.81 -52.44 -27.17
N ILE A 19 -15.02 -51.95 -27.42
CA ILE A 19 -15.25 -50.98 -28.48
C ILE A 19 -14.43 -49.76 -28.06
N VAL A 20 -13.22 -49.66 -28.58
CA VAL A 20 -12.44 -48.43 -28.49
C VAL A 20 -13.09 -47.50 -29.48
N THR A 21 -14.10 -46.78 -29.01
CA THR A 21 -14.60 -45.62 -29.74
C THR A 21 -13.46 -44.62 -29.74
N VAL A 22 -12.75 -44.54 -30.86
CA VAL A 22 -11.80 -43.46 -31.12
C VAL A 22 -12.66 -42.22 -31.38
N THR A 23 -13.09 -41.54 -30.32
CA THR A 23 -13.62 -40.18 -30.41
C THR A 23 -12.46 -39.21 -30.44
N ASN A 24 -12.67 -38.16 -31.20
CA ASN A 24 -11.69 -37.22 -31.68
C ASN A 24 -11.24 -36.27 -30.56
N GLY A 25 -10.51 -36.75 -29.55
CA GLY A 25 -9.83 -35.91 -28.55
C GLY A 25 -10.72 -35.00 -27.69
N GLU A 26 -12.04 -35.24 -27.65
CA GLU A 26 -12.92 -34.62 -26.67
C GLU A 26 -12.62 -35.24 -25.32
N SER A 27 -12.25 -34.41 -24.35
CA SER A 27 -12.20 -34.82 -22.95
C SER A 27 -13.51 -35.47 -22.57
N ILE A 28 -13.45 -36.59 -21.87
CA ILE A 28 -14.65 -37.16 -21.24
C ILE A 28 -15.15 -36.11 -20.24
N ASP A 29 -16.45 -35.84 -20.30
CA ASP A 29 -17.23 -34.99 -19.40
C ASP A 29 -18.49 -35.80 -19.10
N LYS A 30 -18.51 -36.44 -17.93
CA LYS A 30 -19.42 -37.54 -17.63
C LYS A 30 -20.76 -37.07 -17.06
N ASP A 31 -20.77 -35.98 -16.31
CA ASP A 31 -21.99 -35.35 -15.81
C ASP A 31 -22.51 -34.22 -16.72
N ASN A 32 -21.78 -33.88 -17.79
CA ASN A 32 -22.12 -32.91 -18.82
C ASN A 32 -22.23 -31.48 -18.28
N ASP A 33 -21.36 -31.11 -17.36
CA ASP A 33 -21.32 -29.78 -16.75
C ASP A 33 -20.31 -28.83 -17.42
N GLN A 34 -19.68 -29.29 -18.51
CA GLN A 34 -18.68 -28.61 -19.33
C GLN A 34 -17.27 -28.60 -18.73
N MET A 35 -17.04 -29.34 -17.65
CA MET A 35 -15.71 -29.61 -17.12
C MET A 35 -15.23 -31.01 -17.53
N PRO A 36 -13.96 -31.16 -17.97
CA PRO A 36 -13.38 -32.47 -18.22
C PRO A 36 -13.19 -33.32 -16.95
N ASP A 37 -13.53 -34.61 -16.99
CA ASP A 37 -13.29 -35.57 -15.90
C ASP A 37 -11.82 -35.53 -15.42
N VAL A 38 -10.89 -35.43 -16.37
CA VAL A 38 -9.45 -35.39 -16.08
C VAL A 38 -9.00 -34.13 -15.34
N TRP A 39 -9.70 -33.02 -15.54
CA TRP A 39 -9.45 -31.77 -14.83
C TRP A 39 -10.05 -31.84 -13.44
N GLU A 40 -11.30 -32.29 -13.33
CA GLU A 40 -11.96 -32.48 -12.04
C GLU A 40 -11.18 -33.43 -11.14
N GLU A 41 -10.73 -34.58 -11.65
CA GLU A 41 -9.87 -35.53 -10.92
C GLU A 41 -8.54 -34.89 -10.48
N ALA A 42 -7.95 -34.03 -11.31
CA ALA A 42 -6.68 -33.38 -11.02
C ALA A 42 -6.80 -32.33 -9.89
N TYR A 43 -7.94 -31.67 -9.79
CA TYR A 43 -8.21 -30.61 -8.82
C TYR A 43 -9.06 -31.07 -7.62
N GLY A 44 -9.45 -32.34 -7.58
CA GLY A 44 -10.14 -32.96 -6.45
C GLY A 44 -11.65 -32.77 -6.43
N LEU A 45 -12.25 -32.41 -7.57
CA LEU A 45 -13.69 -32.41 -7.78
C LEU A 45 -14.19 -33.82 -8.14
N ASN A 46 -15.51 -33.98 -8.33
CA ASN A 46 -16.13 -35.28 -8.56
C ASN A 46 -16.81 -35.35 -9.95
N PRO A 47 -16.23 -36.09 -10.92
CA PRO A 47 -16.69 -36.16 -12.31
C PRO A 47 -18.02 -36.90 -12.53
N GLU A 48 -18.77 -37.15 -11.47
CA GLU A 48 -20.10 -37.78 -11.52
C GLU A 48 -21.19 -36.82 -11.03
N ILE A 49 -20.82 -35.61 -10.62
CA ILE A 49 -21.70 -34.60 -10.03
C ILE A 49 -21.46 -33.28 -10.74
N ALA A 50 -22.45 -32.86 -11.52
CA ALA A 50 -22.46 -31.54 -12.11
C ALA A 50 -22.39 -30.47 -11.01
N ASP A 51 -21.21 -29.88 -10.85
CA ASP A 51 -20.87 -28.90 -9.85
C ASP A 51 -20.23 -27.63 -10.43
N ASP A 52 -20.26 -27.48 -11.77
CA ASP A 52 -19.94 -26.29 -12.56
C ASP A 52 -20.31 -24.95 -11.93
N SER A 53 -21.48 -24.90 -11.29
CA SER A 53 -22.07 -23.70 -10.69
C SER A 53 -21.74 -23.49 -9.21
N LEU A 54 -21.05 -24.44 -8.57
CA LEU A 54 -20.57 -24.32 -7.20
C LEU A 54 -19.25 -23.53 -7.17
N ASP A 55 -19.02 -22.88 -6.03
CA ASP A 55 -17.81 -22.14 -5.68
C ASP A 55 -17.22 -22.84 -4.46
N ALA A 56 -16.21 -23.68 -4.68
CA ALA A 56 -15.74 -24.62 -3.68
C ALA A 56 -14.82 -24.01 -2.62
N ASP A 57 -14.11 -22.92 -2.92
CA ASP A 57 -13.25 -22.19 -1.97
C ASP A 57 -13.81 -20.84 -1.51
N GLY A 58 -14.88 -20.35 -2.13
CA GLY A 58 -15.64 -19.19 -1.70
C GLY A 58 -15.02 -17.86 -2.13
N ASP A 59 -14.23 -17.84 -3.19
CA ASP A 59 -13.53 -16.65 -3.67
C ASP A 59 -14.34 -15.80 -4.68
N GLY A 60 -15.47 -16.34 -5.14
CA GLY A 60 -16.38 -15.70 -6.07
C GLY A 60 -16.33 -16.23 -7.51
N LEU A 61 -15.47 -17.20 -7.82
CA LEU A 61 -15.48 -17.96 -9.07
C LEU A 61 -16.14 -19.32 -8.86
N ASN A 62 -16.99 -19.73 -9.81
CA ASN A 62 -17.50 -21.10 -9.80
C ASN A 62 -16.53 -22.05 -10.50
N ASN A 63 -16.68 -23.36 -10.26
CA ASN A 63 -15.78 -24.40 -10.77
C ASN A 63 -15.59 -24.32 -12.30
N LEU A 64 -16.64 -23.99 -13.05
CA LEU A 64 -16.53 -23.83 -14.50
C LEU A 64 -15.72 -22.60 -14.90
N THR A 65 -15.86 -21.50 -14.16
CA THR A 65 -15.07 -20.28 -14.38
C THR A 65 -13.61 -20.54 -14.00
N GLU A 66 -13.36 -21.26 -12.91
CA GLU A 66 -12.04 -21.72 -12.52
C GLU A 66 -11.35 -22.52 -13.64
N TYR A 67 -12.07 -23.47 -14.24
CA TYR A 67 -11.59 -24.20 -15.42
C TYR A 67 -11.24 -23.29 -16.61
N GLN A 68 -12.05 -22.24 -16.85
CA GLN A 68 -11.85 -21.30 -17.96
C GLN A 68 -10.67 -20.34 -17.74
N TYR A 69 -10.42 -19.95 -16.49
CA TYR A 69 -9.33 -19.06 -16.08
C TYR A 69 -8.06 -19.82 -15.66
N LEU A 70 -8.09 -21.15 -15.69
CA LEU A 70 -6.99 -22.04 -15.32
C LEU A 70 -6.54 -21.87 -13.85
N THR A 71 -7.44 -21.43 -13.00
CA THR A 71 -7.29 -21.30 -11.55
C THR A 71 -7.62 -22.63 -10.85
N HIS A 72 -7.49 -22.65 -9.52
CA HIS A 72 -7.61 -23.87 -8.72
C HIS A 72 -8.89 -23.84 -7.87
N PRO A 73 -9.93 -24.65 -8.17
CA PRO A 73 -11.28 -24.51 -7.60
C PRO A 73 -11.39 -24.74 -6.08
N ASN A 74 -10.35 -25.30 -5.46
CA ASN A 74 -10.27 -25.51 -4.01
C ASN A 74 -9.22 -24.61 -3.33
N ARG A 75 -8.76 -23.55 -3.99
CA ARG A 75 -7.77 -22.58 -3.51
C ARG A 75 -8.14 -21.19 -4.02
N ASN A 76 -8.63 -20.37 -3.10
CA ASN A 76 -9.07 -19.00 -3.34
C ASN A 76 -8.00 -18.02 -3.86
N ASP A 77 -6.78 -18.46 -4.09
CA ASP A 77 -5.60 -17.68 -4.51
C ASP A 77 -4.63 -18.71 -5.14
N THR A 78 -4.65 -18.77 -6.46
CA THR A 78 -3.96 -19.78 -7.27
C THR A 78 -2.46 -19.52 -7.29
N ASP A 79 -2.04 -18.28 -7.52
CA ASP A 79 -0.64 -17.91 -7.71
C ASP A 79 0.11 -17.51 -6.43
N GLY A 80 -0.61 -17.30 -5.34
CA GLY A 80 -0.09 -17.12 -4.00
C GLY A 80 0.37 -15.70 -3.68
N ASP A 81 -0.21 -14.68 -4.31
CA ASP A 81 0.13 -13.27 -4.06
C ASP A 81 -0.77 -12.55 -3.05
N LEU A 82 -1.73 -13.28 -2.46
CA LEU A 82 -2.70 -12.84 -1.47
C LEU A 82 -3.89 -12.03 -2.03
N MET A 83 -4.02 -11.89 -3.35
CA MET A 83 -5.26 -11.46 -4.00
C MET A 83 -6.10 -12.70 -4.36
N PRO A 84 -7.42 -12.71 -4.09
CA PRO A 84 -8.25 -13.84 -4.49
C PRO A 84 -8.48 -13.91 -6.00
N ASP A 85 -8.51 -15.11 -6.58
CA ASP A 85 -8.65 -15.30 -8.04
C ASP A 85 -9.91 -14.59 -8.56
N GLY A 86 -11.02 -14.74 -7.84
CA GLY A 86 -12.27 -14.05 -8.13
C GLY A 86 -12.20 -12.52 -8.07
N TRP A 87 -11.38 -11.95 -7.19
CA TRP A 87 -11.18 -10.50 -7.18
C TRP A 87 -10.38 -10.05 -8.39
N GLU A 88 -9.30 -10.77 -8.72
CA GLU A 88 -8.44 -10.45 -9.86
C GLU A 88 -9.18 -10.53 -11.19
N VAL A 89 -9.94 -11.60 -11.43
CA VAL A 89 -10.76 -11.77 -12.63
C VAL A 89 -11.77 -10.64 -12.79
N ASN A 90 -12.43 -10.25 -11.70
CA ASN A 90 -13.40 -9.14 -11.71
C ASN A 90 -12.76 -7.78 -12.00
N HIS A 91 -11.46 -7.63 -11.73
CA HIS A 91 -10.67 -6.43 -12.02
C HIS A 91 -9.74 -6.61 -13.22
N ALA A 92 -10.00 -7.60 -14.09
CA ALA A 92 -9.21 -7.84 -15.30
C ALA A 92 -7.69 -8.00 -15.08
N LEU A 93 -7.30 -8.46 -13.89
CA LEU A 93 -5.95 -8.90 -13.56
C LEU A 93 -5.78 -10.40 -13.88
N ASN A 94 -4.58 -10.94 -13.67
CA ASN A 94 -4.28 -12.31 -14.03
C ASN A 94 -4.01 -13.18 -12.78
N PRO A 95 -4.97 -14.04 -12.37
CA PRO A 95 -4.87 -14.87 -11.16
C PRO A 95 -3.83 -16.00 -11.21
N ASN A 96 -3.00 -16.00 -12.25
CA ASN A 96 -1.91 -16.94 -12.45
C ASN A 96 -0.55 -16.23 -12.50
N THR A 97 -0.46 -14.95 -12.13
CA THR A 97 0.73 -14.11 -12.23
C THR A 97 0.96 -13.25 -10.98
N ALA A 98 1.43 -13.90 -9.91
CA ALA A 98 1.74 -13.28 -8.61
C ALA A 98 2.59 -11.99 -8.59
N SER A 99 3.26 -11.65 -9.70
CA SER A 99 3.99 -10.39 -9.82
C SER A 99 3.09 -9.18 -10.12
N ASP A 100 1.87 -9.39 -10.61
CA ASP A 100 0.95 -8.30 -10.95
C ASP A 100 0.33 -7.65 -9.70
N ALA A 101 0.27 -8.34 -8.55
CA ALA A 101 0.05 -7.71 -7.23
C ALA A 101 0.93 -6.47 -6.98
N HIS A 102 2.13 -6.42 -7.55
CA HIS A 102 3.09 -5.32 -7.36
C HIS A 102 3.10 -4.31 -8.51
N ILE A 103 2.28 -4.52 -9.53
CA ILE A 103 2.13 -3.60 -10.66
C ILE A 103 1.12 -2.52 -10.27
N ASP A 104 1.43 -1.30 -10.68
CA ASP A 104 0.53 -0.16 -10.68
C ASP A 104 -0.09 -0.08 -12.09
N THR A 105 -1.30 -0.62 -12.23
CA THR A 105 -1.92 -0.91 -13.54
C THR A 105 -2.42 0.37 -14.21
N ASP A 106 -2.97 1.30 -13.44
CA ASP A 106 -3.53 2.55 -13.93
C ASP A 106 -2.59 3.78 -13.78
N HIS A 107 -1.40 3.56 -13.21
CA HIS A 107 -0.30 4.52 -13.08
C HIS A 107 -0.61 5.68 -12.13
N ASP A 108 -1.39 5.41 -11.09
CA ASP A 108 -1.69 6.39 -10.06
C ASP A 108 -0.65 6.38 -8.91
N GLY A 109 0.17 5.35 -8.79
CA GLY A 109 1.20 5.19 -7.75
C GLY A 109 0.82 4.21 -6.64
N VAL A 110 -0.34 3.56 -6.73
CA VAL A 110 -0.79 2.46 -5.88
C VAL A 110 -0.67 1.15 -6.69
N ASN A 111 -0.27 0.06 -6.04
CA ASN A 111 -0.22 -1.24 -6.72
C ASN A 111 -1.49 -2.05 -6.49
N ASN A 112 -1.74 -3.02 -7.37
CA ASN A 112 -2.95 -3.84 -7.38
C ASN A 112 -3.25 -4.47 -6.00
N TYR A 113 -2.24 -4.98 -5.30
CA TYR A 113 -2.43 -5.56 -3.95
C TYR A 113 -2.91 -4.53 -2.93
N GLN A 114 -2.36 -3.32 -2.95
CA GLN A 114 -2.81 -2.26 -2.05
C GLN A 114 -4.23 -1.82 -2.38
N GLU A 115 -4.60 -1.80 -3.65
CA GLU A 115 -5.97 -1.50 -4.09
C GLU A 115 -6.97 -2.57 -3.69
N PHE A 116 -6.59 -3.86 -3.74
CA PHE A 116 -7.38 -4.95 -3.17
C PHE A 116 -7.67 -4.71 -1.68
N LEU A 117 -6.65 -4.37 -0.89
CA LEU A 117 -6.82 -4.08 0.53
C LEU A 117 -7.71 -2.85 0.78
N ASP A 118 -7.67 -1.87 -0.12
CA ASP A 118 -8.43 -0.63 -0.03
C ASP A 118 -9.84 -0.73 -0.63
N GLN A 119 -10.15 -1.85 -1.29
CA GLN A 119 -11.38 -2.05 -2.05
C GLN A 119 -11.58 -0.99 -3.13
N THR A 120 -10.49 -0.62 -3.80
CA THR A 120 -10.49 0.30 -4.95
C THR A 120 -10.30 -0.45 -6.27
N ASN A 121 -10.42 0.26 -7.39
CA ASN A 121 -10.36 -0.34 -8.72
C ASN A 121 -8.97 -0.11 -9.36
N PRO A 122 -8.17 -1.18 -9.57
CA PRO A 122 -6.82 -1.09 -10.14
C PRO A 122 -6.74 -0.66 -11.61
N ASN A 123 -7.88 -0.41 -12.24
CA ASN A 123 -7.94 0.08 -13.61
C ASN A 123 -8.52 1.49 -13.71
N ASP A 124 -8.63 2.21 -12.59
CA ASP A 124 -9.17 3.57 -12.53
C ASP A 124 -8.33 4.44 -11.62
N ALA A 125 -7.44 5.25 -12.22
CA ALA A 125 -6.51 6.13 -11.50
C ALA A 125 -7.19 7.22 -10.64
N SER A 126 -8.52 7.29 -10.63
CA SER A 126 -9.31 8.12 -9.71
C SER A 126 -9.90 7.35 -8.52
N SER A 127 -9.80 6.03 -8.54
CA SER A 127 -10.22 5.07 -7.53
C SER A 127 -9.02 4.68 -6.67
N PHE A 128 -8.65 5.54 -5.73
CA PHE A 128 -7.57 5.23 -4.80
C PHE A 128 -7.85 5.79 -3.42
N VAL A 129 -7.33 5.11 -2.40
CA VAL A 129 -7.20 5.68 -1.07
C VAL A 129 -5.83 6.33 -1.00
N ALA A 130 -5.78 7.65 -1.22
CA ALA A 130 -4.51 8.36 -1.20
C ALA A 130 -3.82 8.15 0.13
N ARG A 131 -2.62 7.56 0.11
CA ARG A 131 -1.71 7.48 1.24
C ARG A 131 -0.44 8.20 0.84
N VAL A 132 -0.11 9.26 1.56
CA VAL A 132 1.09 10.05 1.28
C VAL A 132 2.08 9.94 2.43
N THR A 133 3.35 10.01 2.08
CA THR A 133 4.36 10.44 3.03
C THR A 133 4.38 11.96 3.07
N LEU A 134 4.08 12.53 4.23
CA LEU A 134 4.30 13.95 4.48
C LEU A 134 5.68 14.14 5.12
N LYS A 135 6.52 14.93 4.47
CA LYS A 135 7.85 15.28 4.99
C LYS A 135 8.04 16.78 5.01
N GLY A 136 8.97 17.24 5.83
CA GLY A 136 9.38 18.63 5.88
C GLY A 136 10.45 18.85 6.92
N GLN A 137 10.86 20.10 7.09
CA GLN A 137 11.89 20.49 8.05
C GLN A 137 11.39 21.64 8.92
N VAL A 138 11.51 21.51 10.23
CA VAL A 138 11.18 22.57 11.18
C VAL A 138 12.44 23.35 11.51
N MET A 139 12.39 24.66 11.27
CA MET A 139 13.52 25.57 11.36
C MET A 139 13.19 26.76 12.26
N THR A 140 14.19 27.59 12.51
CA THR A 140 14.04 28.87 13.23
C THR A 140 14.81 29.97 12.49
N ASN A 141 14.44 31.22 12.74
CA ASN A 141 15.16 32.39 12.24
C ASN A 141 16.33 32.82 13.16
N ILE A 142 16.64 32.03 14.19
CA ILE A 142 17.77 32.27 15.08
C ILE A 142 19.07 31.89 14.37
N THR A 143 19.96 32.87 14.18
CA THR A 143 21.32 32.66 13.67
C THR A 143 22.05 31.62 14.50
N GLY A 144 22.68 30.63 13.85
CA GLY A 144 23.39 29.55 14.54
C GLY A 144 22.55 28.29 14.86
N LEU A 145 21.24 28.31 14.60
CA LEU A 145 20.34 27.16 14.69
C LEU A 145 19.80 26.74 13.31
N GLU A 146 20.61 26.98 12.28
CA GLU A 146 20.28 26.74 10.87
C GLU A 146 20.17 25.25 10.51
N THR A 147 20.52 24.34 11.42
CA THR A 147 20.37 22.91 11.21
C THR A 147 18.96 22.40 11.49
N GLY A 148 18.06 23.22 12.05
CA GLY A 148 16.69 22.84 12.37
C GLY A 148 16.44 22.62 13.87
N ILE A 149 15.15 22.56 14.24
CA ILE A 149 14.71 22.39 15.62
C ILE A 149 14.58 20.90 15.92
N TYR A 150 15.44 20.36 16.77
CA TYR A 150 15.38 18.98 17.23
C TYR A 150 14.20 18.72 18.19
N GLY A 151 13.48 17.62 17.98
CA GLY A 151 12.43 17.16 18.89
C GLY A 151 11.16 18.00 18.91
N ALA A 152 10.97 18.89 17.92
CA ALA A 152 9.68 19.55 17.70
C ALA A 152 8.61 18.48 17.50
N SER A 153 7.45 18.66 18.14
CA SER A 153 6.33 17.73 18.05
C SER A 153 5.43 18.13 16.90
N ILE A 154 5.15 17.17 16.03
CA ILE A 154 4.27 17.32 14.87
C ILE A 154 3.10 16.39 15.08
N PHE A 155 1.88 16.90 14.93
CA PHE A 155 0.70 16.04 14.81
C PHE A 155 -0.31 16.61 13.84
N MET A 156 -1.12 15.73 13.26
CA MET A 156 -2.25 16.10 12.41
C MET A 156 -3.55 15.70 13.08
N GLU A 157 -4.46 16.67 13.14
CA GLU A 157 -5.77 16.54 13.72
C GLU A 157 -6.83 16.52 12.63
N GLN A 158 -7.82 15.63 12.76
CA GLN A 158 -9.06 15.67 12.01
C GLN A 158 -10.22 15.49 13.00
N HIS A 159 -11.20 16.39 12.96
CA HIS A 159 -12.36 16.37 13.86
C HIS A 159 -12.00 16.23 15.35
N HIS A 160 -10.95 16.91 15.82
CA HIS A 160 -10.46 16.84 17.20
C HIS A 160 -9.85 15.50 17.62
N ILE A 161 -9.45 14.69 16.65
CA ILE A 161 -8.74 13.43 16.87
C ILE A 161 -7.33 13.56 16.29
N ASN A 162 -6.32 13.32 17.13
CA ASN A 162 -4.92 13.25 16.72
C ASN A 162 -4.67 11.91 16.04
N LEU A 163 -4.49 11.91 14.72
CA LEU A 163 -4.35 10.69 13.93
C LEU A 163 -2.89 10.35 13.66
N TYR A 164 -2.10 11.36 13.33
CA TYR A 164 -0.71 11.20 12.93
C TYR A 164 0.17 12.03 13.85
N HIS A 165 1.29 11.46 14.32
CA HIS A 165 2.23 12.17 15.18
C HIS A 165 3.66 11.71 14.95
N THR A 166 4.60 12.64 15.04
CA THR A 166 6.03 12.36 14.96
C THR A 166 6.82 13.46 15.68
N LYS A 167 8.14 13.31 15.71
CA LYS A 167 9.06 14.34 16.17
C LYS A 167 10.17 14.56 15.16
N THR A 168 10.69 15.78 15.12
CA THR A 168 11.83 16.08 14.26
C THR A 168 13.12 15.41 14.73
N ASN A 169 13.97 15.03 13.77
CA ASN A 169 15.34 14.56 14.02
C ASN A 169 16.31 15.72 14.33
N GLN A 170 17.61 15.44 14.44
CA GLN A 170 18.64 16.45 14.77
C GLN A 170 18.76 17.56 13.73
N GLN A 171 18.35 17.28 12.50
CA GLN A 171 18.30 18.20 11.37
C GLN A 171 16.94 18.92 11.30
N GLY A 172 16.05 18.76 12.28
CA GLY A 172 14.71 19.35 12.23
C GLY A 172 13.77 18.67 11.22
N GLU A 173 14.17 17.56 10.58
CA GLU A 173 13.36 16.89 9.57
C GLU A 173 12.31 15.98 10.23
N PHE A 174 11.12 15.92 9.66
CA PHE A 174 10.07 15.00 10.08
C PHE A 174 9.50 14.23 8.89
N ILE A 175 8.96 13.05 9.20
CA ILE A 175 8.25 12.18 8.26
C ILE A 175 7.00 11.64 8.96
N LEU A 176 5.85 11.76 8.29
CA LEU A 176 4.59 11.12 8.63
C LEU A 176 4.23 10.18 7.48
N ASN A 177 4.21 8.88 7.72
CA ASN A 177 3.89 7.87 6.72
C ASN A 177 2.40 7.53 6.74
N ASN A 178 1.88 7.01 5.62
CA ASN A 178 0.53 6.49 5.48
C ASN A 178 -0.56 7.52 5.88
N VAL A 179 -0.32 8.80 5.59
CA VAL A 179 -1.32 9.84 5.83
C VAL A 179 -2.39 9.73 4.76
N LEU A 180 -3.63 9.50 5.18
CA LEU A 180 -4.76 9.34 4.27
C LEU A 180 -5.12 10.68 3.59
N SER A 181 -5.74 10.61 2.42
CA SER A 181 -6.39 11.78 1.82
C SER A 181 -7.46 12.33 2.75
N GLY A 182 -7.58 13.65 2.78
CA GLY A 182 -8.50 14.32 3.68
C GLY A 182 -8.11 15.76 3.97
N ALA A 183 -8.96 16.42 4.77
CA ALA A 183 -8.67 17.72 5.33
C ALA A 183 -8.20 17.55 6.78
N TYR A 184 -7.06 18.14 7.09
CA TYR A 184 -6.40 18.06 8.39
C TYR A 184 -5.95 19.45 8.83
N THR A 185 -5.80 19.63 10.13
CA THR A 185 -4.99 20.73 10.67
C THR A 185 -3.65 20.13 11.13
N LEU A 186 -2.54 20.62 10.59
CA LEU A 186 -1.20 20.31 11.03
C LEU A 186 -0.85 21.20 12.22
N HIS A 187 -0.31 20.60 13.28
CA HIS A 187 0.18 21.28 14.46
C HIS A 187 1.68 21.00 14.60
N VAL A 188 2.47 22.06 14.75
CA VAL A 188 3.91 21.95 15.03
C VAL A 188 4.21 22.80 16.26
N SER A 189 4.82 22.17 17.27
CA SER A 189 5.14 22.82 18.54
C SER A 189 6.54 22.43 19.02
N ALA A 190 7.23 23.38 19.65
CA ALA A 190 8.51 23.14 20.30
C ALA A 190 8.65 24.06 21.52
N SER A 191 9.33 23.59 22.57
CA SER A 191 9.55 24.38 23.78
C SER A 191 10.22 25.71 23.47
N SER A 192 9.70 26.81 24.03
CA SER A 192 10.19 28.19 23.81
C SER A 192 9.94 28.75 22.41
N PHE A 193 9.16 28.07 21.58
CA PHE A 193 8.73 28.53 20.25
C PHE A 193 7.23 28.68 20.17
N SER A 194 6.79 29.54 19.26
CA SER A 194 5.38 29.72 18.94
C SER A 194 4.85 28.49 18.22
N ASP A 195 3.65 28.08 18.57
CA ASP A 195 2.97 26.98 17.88
C ASP A 195 2.61 27.43 16.47
N PHE A 196 2.75 26.51 15.52
CA PHE A 196 2.35 26.67 14.14
C PHE A 196 1.16 25.76 13.84
N HIS A 197 0.17 26.33 13.15
CA HIS A 197 -1.00 25.60 12.69
C HIS A 197 -1.25 25.91 11.22
N GLN A 198 -1.57 24.88 10.44
CA GLN A 198 -1.92 25.04 9.03
C GLN A 198 -2.97 24.02 8.63
N ASP A 199 -4.04 24.48 7.97
CA ASP A 199 -4.99 23.58 7.32
C ASP A 199 -4.37 23.03 6.03
N ILE A 200 -4.42 21.71 5.89
CA ILE A 200 -3.85 20.96 4.77
C ILE A 200 -4.97 20.11 4.18
N HIS A 201 -5.07 20.14 2.85
CA HIS A 201 -5.92 19.22 2.10
C HIS A 201 -5.04 18.28 1.28
N ILE A 202 -5.13 16.99 1.58
CA ILE A 202 -4.40 15.94 0.88
C ILE A 202 -5.36 15.32 -0.12
N SER A 203 -5.06 15.52 -1.40
CA SER A 203 -5.81 14.96 -2.52
C SER A 203 -4.89 14.28 -3.56
N SER A 204 -3.61 14.09 -3.24
CA SER A 204 -2.65 13.39 -4.08
C SER A 204 -2.33 12.02 -3.49
N ASN A 205 -2.03 11.06 -4.35
CA ASN A 205 -1.39 9.77 -4.02
C ASN A 205 0.15 9.85 -4.03
N HIS A 206 0.72 11.03 -4.31
CA HIS A 206 2.15 11.26 -4.27
C HIS A 206 2.59 11.84 -2.92
N ASP A 207 3.79 11.48 -2.48
CA ASP A 207 4.46 12.06 -1.33
C ASP A 207 4.50 13.59 -1.40
N LEU A 208 4.24 14.23 -0.26
CA LEU A 208 4.14 15.67 -0.12
C LEU A 208 5.31 16.20 0.71
N ASP A 209 6.04 17.15 0.12
CA ASP A 209 7.07 17.92 0.81
C ASP A 209 6.52 19.28 1.24
N MET A 210 6.42 19.47 2.55
CA MET A 210 5.97 20.70 3.20
C MET A 210 7.04 21.80 3.18
N GLY A 211 8.27 21.49 2.75
CA GLY A 211 9.40 22.40 2.79
C GLY A 211 9.77 22.79 4.22
N HIS A 212 10.13 24.06 4.41
CA HIS A 212 10.56 24.57 5.71
C HIS A 212 9.38 25.20 6.47
N ILE A 213 9.10 24.69 7.66
CA ILE A 213 8.19 25.29 8.64
C ILE A 213 9.05 26.10 9.63
N ILE A 214 8.90 27.42 9.62
CA ILE A 214 9.66 28.30 10.51
C ILE A 214 8.87 28.54 11.79
N LEU A 215 9.40 28.12 12.94
CA LEU A 215 8.89 28.54 14.23
C LEU A 215 9.65 29.77 14.73
N PHE A 216 8.92 30.70 15.33
CA PHE A 216 9.50 31.89 15.96
C PHE A 216 9.64 31.67 17.45
N ALA A 217 10.78 32.04 18.02
CA ALA A 217 10.95 32.02 19.47
C ALA A 217 9.85 32.86 20.14
N GLN A 218 9.20 32.29 21.16
CA GLN A 218 8.24 33.05 21.96
C GLN A 218 9.02 34.13 22.72
N SER A 219 8.78 35.39 22.38
CA SER A 219 9.07 36.47 23.33
C SER A 219 8.00 36.37 24.42
N ASN A 220 8.34 35.87 25.61
CA ASN A 220 7.86 36.41 26.89
C ASN A 220 8.30 35.53 28.07
N GLN A 221 9.28 36.03 28.82
CA GLN A 221 9.03 36.54 30.17
C GLN A 221 9.90 37.81 30.32
N GLU A 222 9.35 38.87 30.91
CA GLU A 222 10.13 40.04 31.34
C GLU A 222 11.39 39.54 32.04
N ILE A 223 12.54 39.75 31.40
CA ILE A 223 13.79 39.51 32.08
C ILE A 223 14.02 40.78 32.91
N TRP A 224 13.88 40.65 34.24
CA TRP A 224 14.15 41.72 35.22
C TRP A 224 15.62 41.79 35.55
N ASP A 225 16.24 42.91 35.20
CA ASP A 225 17.67 43.07 35.32
C ASP A 225 18.04 43.29 36.77
N LEU A 226 18.94 42.47 37.31
CA LEU A 226 19.55 42.76 38.60
C LEU A 226 20.65 43.83 38.52
N THR A 227 20.86 44.48 37.37
CA THR A 227 21.80 45.59 37.23
C THR A 227 21.26 46.93 36.74
N GLY A 228 19.98 47.16 36.45
CA GLY A 228 19.61 48.44 35.78
C GLY A 228 20.41 48.73 34.48
N ASP A 229 20.97 47.70 33.87
CA ASP A 229 21.67 47.58 32.61
C ASP A 229 21.18 46.29 31.91
N HIS A 230 20.11 46.44 31.12
CA HIS A 230 19.65 45.57 30.02
C HIS A 230 19.95 44.06 30.09
N ILE A 231 18.90 43.24 30.16
CA ILE A 231 19.09 41.78 30.08
C ILE A 231 19.06 41.28 28.64
N MET A 232 20.12 40.54 28.35
CA MET A 232 20.30 39.66 27.21
C MET A 232 19.03 38.86 26.85
N ASP A 233 18.56 39.05 25.62
CA ASP A 233 17.53 38.19 25.03
C ASP A 233 18.13 36.82 24.64
N LEU A 234 17.29 35.82 24.37
CA LEU A 234 17.70 34.48 23.92
C LEU A 234 18.75 34.49 22.78
N LYS A 235 18.74 35.51 21.92
CA LYS A 235 19.74 35.79 20.87
C LYS A 235 21.13 36.06 21.43
N ASP A 236 21.24 36.67 22.60
CA ASP A 236 22.51 36.96 23.27
C ASP A 236 23.05 35.74 24.05
N LEU A 237 22.15 34.89 24.58
CA LEU A 237 22.54 33.61 25.19
C LEU A 237 23.09 32.62 24.14
N ILE A 238 22.52 32.63 22.93
CA ILE A 238 22.93 31.79 21.81
C ILE A 238 24.26 32.27 21.22
N LYS A 239 24.49 33.59 21.12
CA LYS A 239 25.81 34.17 20.83
C LYS A 239 26.86 33.83 21.90
N GLY A 240 26.48 33.78 23.17
CA GLY A 240 27.38 33.44 24.28
C GLY A 240 27.84 31.98 24.26
N LEU A 241 26.98 31.05 23.83
CA LEU A 241 27.30 29.62 23.72
C LEU A 241 28.17 29.28 22.50
N GLN A 242 28.06 30.02 21.39
CA GLN A 242 28.92 29.83 20.20
C GLN A 242 30.38 30.26 20.43
N LEU A 243 30.64 31.26 21.29
CA LEU A 243 31.99 31.69 21.63
C LEU A 243 32.78 30.69 22.51
N ILE A 244 32.09 29.74 23.15
CA ILE A 244 32.73 28.70 23.98
C ILE A 244 33.18 27.49 23.14
N THR A 245 32.55 27.25 21.98
CA THR A 245 32.90 26.14 21.09
C THR A 245 34.06 26.44 20.12
N ASP A 246 34.41 27.71 19.90
CA ASP A 246 35.53 28.11 19.02
C ASP A 246 36.90 28.23 19.74
N MET A 247 37.00 27.77 21.00
CA MET A 247 38.25 27.78 21.79
C MET A 247 38.80 26.39 22.15
N ASN A 248 38.34 25.31 21.52
CA ASN A 248 38.95 23.96 21.62
C ASN A 248 39.12 23.31 20.25
#